data_AF-A0A7Z9XKP9-F1
#
_entry.id   AF-A0A7Z9XKP9-F1
#
_cell.length_a   1.000
_cell.length_b   1.000
_cell.length_c   1.000
_cell.angle_alpha   90.00
_cell.angle_beta   90.00
_cell.angle_gamma   90.00
#
_symmetry.space_group_name_H-M   'P 1'
#
loop_
_entity.id
_entity.type
_entity.pdbx_description
1 polymer ?
#
loop_
_entity_poly.entity_id
_entity_poly.type
_entity_poly.pdbx_seq_one_letter_code
_entity_poly.pdbx_strand_id
1 'polypeptide(L)' 'MPKNEGKWDRIIRVILGLVLLYVGYAMADAPWNYVAYVVGAILLITGAVGYCALYSVFKFSTNKEA' A
#
# COMPACT_ATOMS: atom_id res chain seq x y z
N MET A 1 -10.23 -15.95 -3.64
CA MET A 1 -8.89 -15.73 -3.06
C MET A 1 -9.08 -15.30 -1.61
N PRO A 2 -8.48 -16.00 -0.62
CA PRO A 2 -8.63 -15.66 0.79
C PRO A 2 -8.04 -14.26 1.03
N LYS A 3 -8.86 -13.32 1.51
CA LYS A 3 -8.44 -11.93 1.78
C LYS A 3 -8.04 -11.82 3.25
N ASN A 4 -6.73 -11.81 3.51
CA ASN A 4 -6.17 -11.75 4.87
C ASN A 4 -5.92 -10.31 5.35
N GLU A 5 -5.96 -9.32 4.43
CA GLU A 5 -5.97 -7.90 4.78
C GLU A 5 -7.42 -7.42 4.91
N GLY A 6 -7.74 -6.80 6.05
CA GLY A 6 -9.01 -6.12 6.26
C GLY A 6 -9.14 -4.96 5.27
N LYS A 7 -10.37 -4.72 4.77
CA LYS A 7 -10.65 -3.68 3.76
C LYS A 7 -10.06 -2.32 4.11
N TRP A 8 -10.02 -1.98 5.40
CA TRP A 8 -9.47 -0.72 5.92
C TRP A 8 -7.96 -0.57 5.71
N ASP A 9 -7.16 -1.61 5.92
CA ASP A 9 -5.69 -1.55 5.75
C ASP A 9 -5.32 -1.34 4.27
N ARG A 10 -6.03 -2.03 3.37
CA ARG A 10 -5.93 -1.85 1.91
C ARG A 10 -6.28 -0.42 1.48
N ILE A 11 -7.38 0.14 2.00
CA ILE A 11 -7.80 1.51 1.67
C ILE A 11 -6.73 2.51 2.12
N ILE A 12 -6.21 2.36 3.33
CA ILE A 12 -5.15 3.24 3.87
C ILE A 12 -3.90 3.18 2.99
N ARG A 13 -3.42 1.99 2.60
CA ARG A 13 -2.23 1.85 1.74
C ARG A 13 -2.44 2.42 0.34
N VAL A 14 -3.63 2.24 -0.23
CA VAL A 14 -3.95 2.82 -1.54
C VAL A 14 -3.98 4.35 -1.45
N ILE A 15 -4.63 4.90 -0.42
CA ILE A 15 -4.68 6.36 -0.20
C ILE A 15 -3.26 6.90 0.00
N LEU A 16 -2.46 6.29 0.87
CA LEU A 16 -1.07 6.71 1.12
C LEU A 16 -0.21 6.63 -0.14
N GLY A 17 -0.36 5.56 -0.94
CA GLY A 17 0.33 5.41 -2.22
C GLY A 17 -0.03 6.54 -3.19
N LEU A 18 -1.31 6.86 -3.36
CA LEU A 18 -1.77 7.97 -4.20
C LEU A 18 -1.25 9.33 -3.71
N VAL A 19 -1.28 9.57 -2.40
CA VAL A 19 -0.76 10.80 -1.79
C VAL A 19 0.74 10.95 -2.07
N LEU A 20 1.52 9.87 -1.91
CA LEU A 20 2.95 9.88 -2.19
C LEU A 20 3.27 10.11 -3.66
N LEU A 21 2.50 9.52 -4.59
CA LEU A 21 2.66 9.80 -6.02
C LEU A 21 2.35 11.27 -6.35
N TYR A 22 1.29 11.82 -5.75
CA TYR A 22 0.92 13.23 -5.95
C TYR A 22 1.99 14.18 -5.40
N VAL A 23 2.50 13.92 -4.19
CA VAL A 23 3.60 14.70 -3.59
C VAL A 23 4.87 14.60 -4.46
N GLY A 24 5.20 13.40 -4.94
CA GLY A 24 6.31 13.19 -5.87
C GLY A 24 6.19 14.00 -7.16
N TYR A 25 4.97 14.21 -7.66
CA TYR A 25 4.68 14.95 -8.89
C TYR A 25 4.59 16.47 -8.69
N ALA A 26 3.94 16.92 -7.61
CA ALA A 26 3.60 18.32 -7.42
C ALA A 26 4.58 19.09 -6.52
N MET A 27 5.33 18.40 -5.65
CA MET A 27 6.06 19.03 -4.54
C MET A 27 7.50 18.55 -4.36
N ALA A 28 7.92 17.44 -4.98
CA ALA A 28 9.26 16.88 -4.81
C ALA A 28 10.16 17.16 -6.01
N ASP A 29 11.39 17.62 -5.75
CA ASP A 29 12.44 17.73 -6.75
C ASP A 29 13.29 16.46 -6.84
N ALA A 30 14.08 16.33 -7.90
CA ALA A 30 15.05 15.25 -8.02
C ALA A 30 16.12 15.34 -6.91
N PRO A 31 16.50 14.22 -6.26
CA PRO A 31 16.10 12.84 -6.54
C PRO A 31 14.87 12.34 -5.75
N TRP A 32 14.29 13.17 -4.89
CA TRP A 32 13.25 12.77 -3.94
C TRP A 32 11.92 12.41 -4.63
N ASN A 33 11.63 13.00 -5.80
CA ASN A 33 10.51 12.62 -6.64
C ASN A 33 10.56 11.13 -7.05
N TYR A 34 11.72 10.62 -7.47
CA TYR A 34 11.89 9.21 -7.83
C TYR A 34 11.65 8.30 -6.64
N VAL A 35 12.14 8.67 -5.46
CA VAL A 35 11.89 7.91 -4.22
C VAL A 35 10.39 7.88 -3.91
N ALA A 36 9.72 9.03 -3.95
CA ALA A 36 8.28 9.12 -3.73
C ALA A 36 7.48 8.27 -4.74
N TYR A 37 7.89 8.24 -6.01
CA TYR A 37 7.26 7.41 -7.03
C TYR A 37 7.43 5.92 -6.79
N VAL A 38 8.64 5.48 -6.46
CA VAL A 38 8.91 4.06 -6.18
C VAL A 38 8.14 3.60 -4.95
N VAL A 39 8.18 4.37 -3.86
CA VAL A 39 7.47 4.02 -2.62
C VAL A 39 5.96 4.06 -2.81
N GLY A 40 5.42 5.08 -3.50
CA GLY A 40 4.00 5.19 -3.82
C GLY A 40 3.50 4.02 -4.67
N ALA A 41 4.26 3.62 -5.69
CA ALA A 41 3.92 2.47 -6.54
C ALA A 41 3.91 1.15 -5.76
N ILE A 42 4.89 0.92 -4.88
CA ILE A 42 4.94 -0.28 -4.03
C ILE A 42 3.72 -0.35 -3.11
N LEU A 43 3.34 0.76 -2.47
CA LEU A 43 2.16 0.82 -1.60
C LEU A 43 0.86 0.55 -2.37
N LEU A 44 0.73 1.10 -3.58
CA LEU A 44 -0.41 0.86 -4.46
C LEU A 44 -0.52 -0.60 -4.88
N ILE A 45 0.58 -1.20 -5.35
CA ILE A 45 0.60 -2.60 -5.79
C ILE A 45 0.25 -3.50 -4.61
N THR A 46 0.85 -3.25 -3.45
CA THR A 46 0.58 -4.04 -2.25
C THR A 46 -0.89 -3.94 -1.82
N GLY A 47 -1.46 -2.73 -1.79
CA GLY A 47 -2.88 -2.54 -1.51
C GLY A 47 -3.81 -3.12 -2.58
N ALA A 48 -3.45 -3.04 -3.87
CA ALA A 48 -4.27 -3.54 -4.97
C ALA A 48 -4.39 -5.07 -4.99
N VAL A 49 -3.29 -5.78 -4.71
CA VAL A 49 -3.26 -7.24 -4.65
C VAL A 49 -4.15 -7.76 -3.50
N GLY A 50 -4.31 -6.99 -2.41
CA GLY A 50 -5.26 -7.30 -1.32
C GLY A 50 -5.01 -8.67 -0.65
N TYR A 51 -3.79 -9.18 -0.81
CA TYR A 51 -3.26 -10.39 -0.22
C TYR A 51 -1.81 -10.09 0.15
N CYS A 52 -1.57 -9.72 1.41
CA CYS A 52 -0.22 -9.62 1.91
C CYS A 52 0.26 -11.01 2.36
N ALA A 53 1.19 -11.57 1.60
CA ALA A 53 1.85 -12.84 1.92
C ALA A 53 2.47 -12.81 3.32
N LEU A 54 2.95 -11.64 3.78
CA LEU A 54 3.56 -11.47 5.10
C LEU A 54 2.55 -11.73 6.24
N TYR A 55 1.33 -11.22 6.15
CA TYR A 55 0.28 -11.49 7.15
C TYR A 55 -0.19 -12.95 7.13
N SER A 56 -0.16 -13.58 5.94
CA SER A 56 -0.41 -15.03 5.80
C SER A 56 0.70 -15.87 6.45
N VAL A 57 1.96 -15.42 6.40
CA VAL A 57 3.11 -16.09 7.03
C VAL A 57 3.08 -15.91 8.55
N PHE A 58 2.67 -14.75 9.05
CA PHE A 58 2.56 -14.48 10.50
C PHE A 58 1.22 -14.92 11.13
N LYS A 59 0.32 -15.57 10.37
CA LYS A 59 -1.03 -15.99 10.84
C LYS A 59 -1.83 -14.87 11.54
N PHE A 60 -1.61 -13.62 11.15
CA PHE A 60 -2.36 -12.48 11.67
C PHE A 60 -3.41 -12.08 10.65
N SER A 61 -4.68 -12.04 11.05
CA SER A 61 -5.77 -11.48 10.24
C SER A 61 -6.18 -10.15 10.88
N THR A 62 -6.28 -9.09 10.08
CA THR A 62 -6.94 -7.83 10.51
C THR A 62 -8.38 -7.76 9.99
N ASN A 63 -8.85 -8.85 9.39
CA ASN A 63 -10.23 -9.03 9.01
C ASN A 63 -10.96 -9.67 10.19
N LYS A 64 -11.93 -8.98 10.77
CA LYS A 64 -12.68 -9.47 11.96
C LYS A 64 -13.54 -10.72 11.68
N GLU A 65 -13.59 -11.17 10.44
CA GLU A 65 -14.41 -12.30 9.96
C GLU A 65 -13.57 -13.48 9.43
N ALA A 66 -12.24 -13.48 9.62
CA ALA A 66 -11.33 -14.54 9.17
C ALA A 66 -10.89 -15.44 10.34
#